data_AF-A0A961HLP7-F1
#
_entry.id   AF-A0A961HLP7-F1
#
_cell.length_a   1.000
_cell.length_b   1.000
_cell.length_c   1.000
_cell.angle_alpha   90.00
_cell.angle_beta   90.00
_cell.angle_gamma   90.00
#
_symmetry.space_group_name_H-M   'P 1'
#
loop_
_entity.id
_entity.type
_entity.pdbx_description
1 polymer ?
#
loop_
_entity_poly.entity_id
_entity_poly.type
_entity_poly.pdbx_seq_one_letter_code
_entity_poly.pdbx_strand_id
1 'polypeptide(L)'
;MAGGDAWRVRLGIVLQCWRDHSRWRVRDLVRHLAGFYEPWSTPQHPRPWDTDALLDRVGLGDKAQSRIGDLSGGQRRRLDVAVGLVGRPELMWITALVAYASMAVSGIFYPITALPDWLAALGKCLPTHWIGLGYRSALLPPEAAALEAGGSWQTGLTALVLTGWALVGLSVAPRALLRLARRQSGSQVAAARDRIMSRGY
;
A
#
# COMPACT_ATOMS: atom_id res chain seq x y z
N MET A 1 -7.90 -3.97 -25.53
CA MET A 1 -7.38 -2.72 -24.94
C MET A 1 -7.40 -2.85 -23.42
N ALA A 2 -6.33 -3.41 -22.86
CA ALA A 2 -6.20 -3.75 -21.45
C ALA A 2 -5.01 -2.96 -20.87
N GLY A 3 -5.26 -1.97 -20.02
CA GLY A 3 -4.20 -1.13 -19.48
C GLY A 3 -4.51 -0.45 -18.14
N GLY A 4 -5.64 -0.77 -17.50
CA GLY A 4 -6.13 -0.02 -16.34
C GLY A 4 -5.83 -0.64 -14.96
N ASP A 5 -5.52 -1.94 -14.90
CA ASP A 5 -5.62 -2.71 -13.66
C ASP A 5 -4.29 -3.41 -13.27
N ALA A 6 -3.25 -3.32 -14.11
CA ALA A 6 -1.93 -3.92 -13.87
C ALA A 6 -1.22 -3.37 -12.62
N TRP A 7 -1.58 -2.18 -12.16
CA TRP A 7 -0.97 -1.55 -10.98
C TRP A 7 -1.62 -2.01 -9.65
N ARG A 8 -2.85 -2.55 -9.67
CA ARG A 8 -3.57 -3.00 -8.46
C ARG A 8 -2.98 -4.26 -7.87
N VAL A 9 -2.58 -5.20 -8.73
CA VAL A 9 -1.92 -6.46 -8.36
C VAL A 9 -0.58 -6.23 -7.67
N ARG A 10 0.05 -5.10 -7.97
CA ARG A 10 1.36 -4.80 -7.43
C ARG A 10 1.30 -4.22 -5.99
N LEU A 11 0.16 -3.66 -5.54
CA LEU A 11 0.07 -2.87 -4.30
C LEU A 11 -0.14 -3.63 -2.97
N GLY A 12 -0.35 -4.95 -2.97
CA GLY A 12 -0.32 -5.77 -1.74
C GLY A 12 -1.18 -5.22 -0.57
N ILE A 13 -2.41 -4.77 -0.83
CA ILE A 13 -3.27 -4.21 0.22
C ILE A 13 -3.97 -5.37 0.95
N VAL A 14 -3.59 -5.59 2.22
CA VAL A 14 -4.25 -6.55 3.12
C VAL A 14 -5.45 -5.87 3.77
N LEU A 15 -6.66 -6.11 3.26
CA LEU A 15 -7.91 -5.69 3.91
C LEU A 15 -8.15 -6.56 5.15
N GLN A 16 -8.01 -5.98 6.34
CA GLN A 16 -8.28 -6.62 7.63
C GLN A 16 -9.81 -6.72 7.86
N CYS A 17 -10.46 -7.79 7.36
CA CYS A 17 -11.82 -8.16 7.77
C CYS A 17 -11.94 -9.69 7.97
N TRP A 18 -11.40 -10.18 9.09
CA TRP A 18 -11.21 -11.61 9.35
C TRP A 18 -12.40 -12.29 10.05
N ARG A 19 -13.37 -11.54 10.58
CA ARG A 19 -14.49 -12.12 11.35
C ARG A 19 -15.47 -12.92 10.48
N ASP A 20 -15.60 -12.57 9.20
CA ASP A 20 -16.57 -13.20 8.31
C ASP A 20 -16.12 -14.57 7.75
N HIS A 21 -14.83 -14.91 7.87
CA HIS A 21 -14.22 -16.08 7.22
C HIS A 21 -13.84 -17.22 8.18
N SER A 22 -14.24 -17.16 9.46
CA SER A 22 -13.87 -18.16 10.48
C SER A 22 -14.20 -19.62 10.09
N ARG A 23 -15.24 -19.81 9.27
CA ARG A 23 -15.70 -21.12 8.78
C ARG A 23 -14.91 -21.66 7.59
N TRP A 24 -14.16 -20.81 6.88
CA TRP A 24 -13.42 -21.21 5.69
C TRP A 24 -12.17 -22.01 6.06
N ARG A 25 -11.73 -22.90 5.16
CA ARG A 25 -10.41 -23.54 5.29
C ARG A 25 -9.33 -22.57 4.83
N VAL A 26 -8.16 -22.70 5.45
CA VAL A 26 -6.97 -21.89 5.12
C VAL A 26 -6.66 -21.94 3.63
N ARG A 27 -6.58 -23.14 3.05
CA ARG A 27 -6.27 -23.35 1.63
C ARG A 27 -7.34 -22.76 0.71
N ASP A 28 -8.61 -22.91 1.07
CA ASP A 28 -9.72 -22.44 0.24
C ASP A 28 -9.74 -20.91 0.17
N LEU A 29 -9.48 -20.23 1.29
CA LEU A 29 -9.35 -18.78 1.31
C LEU A 29 -8.17 -18.33 0.43
N VAL A 30 -6.98 -18.89 0.62
CA VAL A 30 -5.80 -18.47 -0.14
C VAL A 30 -5.98 -18.76 -1.63
N ARG A 31 -6.51 -19.92 -2.01
CA ARG A 31 -6.82 -20.28 -3.40
C ARG A 31 -7.88 -19.37 -4.01
N HIS A 32 -8.94 -19.06 -3.26
CA HIS A 32 -9.98 -18.14 -3.72
C HIS A 32 -9.39 -16.75 -3.99
N LEU A 33 -8.54 -16.26 -3.09
CA LEU A 33 -7.86 -14.97 -3.28
C LEU A 33 -6.84 -15.01 -4.42
N ALA A 34 -6.14 -16.13 -4.59
CA ALA A 34 -5.19 -16.37 -5.68
C ALA A 34 -5.87 -16.20 -7.05
N GLY A 35 -7.11 -16.67 -7.20
CA GLY A 35 -7.89 -16.55 -8.44
C GLY A 35 -8.14 -15.11 -8.90
N PHE A 36 -8.16 -14.13 -7.99
CA PHE A 36 -8.26 -12.71 -8.39
C PHE A 36 -7.01 -12.20 -9.13
N TYR A 37 -5.87 -12.87 -8.95
CA TYR A 37 -4.59 -12.48 -9.55
C TYR A 37 -4.25 -13.28 -10.82
N GLU A 38 -4.93 -14.39 -11.07
CA GLU A 38 -4.72 -15.25 -12.25
C GLU A 38 -4.91 -14.53 -13.59
N PRO A 39 -5.91 -13.65 -13.78
CA PRO A 39 -6.04 -12.84 -15.01
C PRO A 39 -4.87 -11.87 -15.26
N TRP A 40 -4.01 -11.65 -14.26
CA TRP A 40 -2.88 -10.72 -14.28
C TRP A 40 -1.52 -11.42 -14.39
N SER A 41 -1.54 -12.72 -14.69
CA SER A 41 -0.36 -13.54 -14.95
C SER A 41 0.25 -13.20 -16.31
N THR A 42 1.56 -13.01 -16.36
CA THR A 42 2.31 -12.84 -17.62
C THR A 42 3.38 -13.93 -17.76
N PRO A 43 3.83 -14.27 -18.98
CA PRO A 43 4.89 -15.28 -19.18
C PRO A 43 6.18 -14.97 -18.41
N GLN A 44 6.49 -13.68 -18.23
CA GLN A 44 7.66 -13.21 -17.49
C GLN A 44 7.43 -13.16 -15.97
N HIS A 45 6.17 -13.07 -15.51
CA HIS A 45 5.83 -12.99 -14.10
C HIS A 45 4.56 -13.78 -13.80
N PRO A 46 4.68 -15.11 -13.57
CA PRO A 46 3.51 -15.95 -13.33
C PRO A 46 2.86 -15.56 -12.01
N ARG A 47 1.55 -15.33 -12.04
CA ARG A 47 0.70 -15.04 -10.88
C ARG A 47 -0.52 -15.96 -10.91
N PRO A 48 -1.09 -16.32 -9.75
CA PRO A 48 -0.62 -16.09 -8.37
C PRO A 48 0.59 -16.97 -7.99
N TRP A 49 1.09 -16.85 -6.75
CA TRP A 49 1.91 -17.93 -6.16
C TRP A 49 1.11 -19.23 -6.11
N ASP A 50 1.79 -20.36 -6.30
CA ASP A 50 1.20 -21.65 -5.97
C ASP A 50 0.77 -21.66 -4.50
N THR A 51 -0.48 -22.05 -4.26
CA THR A 51 -1.12 -21.93 -2.94
C THR A 51 -0.45 -22.84 -1.92
N ASP A 52 -0.09 -24.06 -2.31
CA ASP A 52 0.45 -25.05 -1.38
C ASP A 52 1.90 -24.71 -1.03
N ALA A 53 2.71 -24.38 -2.04
CA ALA A 53 4.07 -23.91 -1.81
C ALA A 53 4.11 -22.61 -0.97
N LEU A 54 3.12 -21.73 -1.11
CA LEU A 54 3.01 -20.52 -0.29
C LEU A 54 2.66 -20.85 1.16
N LEU A 55 1.70 -21.75 1.40
CA LEU A 55 1.30 -22.18 2.73
C LEU A 55 2.44 -22.90 3.46
N ASP A 56 3.22 -23.72 2.75
CA ASP A 56 4.40 -24.39 3.30
C ASP A 56 5.45 -23.38 3.75
N ARG A 57 5.73 -22.36 2.94
CA ARG A 57 6.72 -21.32 3.27
C ARG A 57 6.34 -20.46 4.47
N VAL A 58 5.06 -20.22 4.70
CA VAL A 58 4.60 -19.50 5.89
C VAL A 58 4.39 -20.43 7.10
N GLY A 59 4.76 -21.71 7.00
CA GLY A 59 4.61 -22.68 8.09
C GLY A 59 3.15 -22.97 8.44
N LEU A 60 2.28 -23.05 7.41
CA LEU A 60 0.87 -23.40 7.50
C LEU A 60 0.49 -24.62 6.63
N GLY A 61 1.45 -25.31 6.02
CA GLY A 61 1.22 -26.54 5.23
C GLY A 61 0.33 -27.56 5.95
N ASP A 62 0.70 -27.94 7.18
CA ASP A 62 -0.05 -28.89 8.01
C ASP A 62 -1.44 -28.38 8.45
N LYS A 63 -1.70 -27.08 8.30
CA LYS A 63 -2.95 -26.41 8.65
C LYS A 63 -3.76 -25.98 7.43
N ALA A 64 -3.36 -26.36 6.22
CA ALA A 64 -4.03 -26.00 4.98
C ALA A 64 -5.52 -26.40 4.97
N GLN A 65 -5.87 -27.54 5.59
CA GLN A 65 -7.24 -28.04 5.69
C GLN A 65 -7.99 -27.61 6.96
N SER A 66 -7.29 -26.99 7.93
CA SER A 66 -7.92 -26.50 9.16
C SER A 66 -8.80 -25.28 8.88
N ARG A 67 -9.83 -25.09 9.71
CA ARG A 67 -10.64 -23.87 9.62
C ARG A 67 -9.86 -22.70 10.20
N ILE A 68 -10.08 -21.50 9.67
CA ILE A 68 -9.42 -20.28 10.12
C ILE A 68 -9.75 -19.97 11.59
N GLY A 69 -10.97 -20.32 12.03
CA GLY A 69 -11.39 -20.21 13.43
C GLY A 69 -10.51 -21.01 14.40
N ASP A 70 -9.97 -22.15 13.97
CA ASP A 70 -9.19 -23.07 14.81
C ASP A 70 -7.70 -22.69 14.91
N LEU A 71 -7.27 -21.67 14.15
CA LEU A 71 -5.90 -21.20 14.18
C LEU A 71 -5.60 -20.42 15.46
N SER A 72 -4.43 -20.66 16.04
CA SER A 72 -3.84 -19.81 17.08
C SER A 72 -3.53 -18.41 16.55
N GLY A 73 -3.39 -17.41 17.44
CA GLY A 73 -3.08 -16.04 17.04
C GLY A 73 -1.80 -15.91 16.18
N GLY A 74 -0.76 -16.69 16.49
CA GLY A 74 0.46 -16.73 15.69
C GLY A 74 0.26 -17.33 14.30
N GLN A 75 -0.53 -18.41 14.19
CA GLN A 75 -0.89 -19.01 12.90
C GLN A 75 -1.75 -18.08 12.05
N ARG A 76 -2.68 -17.34 12.66
CA ARG A 76 -3.48 -16.32 11.96
C ARG A 76 -2.61 -15.22 11.39
N ARG A 77 -1.62 -14.73 12.14
CA ARG A 77 -0.70 -13.71 11.61
C ARG A 77 0.13 -14.22 10.43
N ARG A 78 0.48 -15.51 10.40
CA ARG A 78 1.14 -16.14 9.23
C ARG A 78 0.19 -16.30 8.04
N LEU A 79 -1.10 -16.53 8.29
CA LEU A 79 -2.14 -16.54 7.25
C LEU A 79 -2.31 -15.15 6.62
N ASP A 80 -2.33 -14.08 7.43
CA ASP A 80 -2.38 -12.70 6.93
C ASP A 80 -1.21 -12.42 5.97
N VAL A 81 -0.01 -12.91 6.31
CA VAL A 81 1.19 -12.81 5.46
C VAL A 81 1.00 -13.59 4.15
N ALA A 82 0.51 -14.83 4.20
CA ALA A 82 0.23 -15.61 2.99
C ALA A 82 -0.78 -14.88 2.08
N VAL A 83 -1.86 -14.34 2.66
CA VAL A 83 -2.86 -13.56 1.93
C VAL A 83 -2.27 -12.30 1.29
N GLY A 84 -1.36 -11.60 1.98
CA GLY A 84 -0.67 -10.44 1.42
C GLY A 84 0.32 -10.78 0.29
N LEU A 85 0.90 -11.97 0.31
CA LEU A 85 1.91 -12.41 -0.66
C LEU A 85 1.32 -13.13 -1.88
N VAL A 86 0.13 -13.71 -1.78
CA VAL A 86 -0.46 -14.59 -2.82
C VAL A 86 -0.48 -13.96 -4.22
N GLY A 87 -0.67 -12.63 -4.30
CA GLY A 87 -0.71 -11.89 -5.56
C GLY A 87 0.64 -11.60 -6.21
N ARG A 88 1.77 -12.02 -5.62
CA ARG A 88 3.13 -11.68 -6.06
C ARG A 88 3.29 -10.16 -6.28
N PRO A 89 3.15 -9.35 -5.21
CA PRO A 89 3.14 -7.90 -5.35
C PRO A 89 4.52 -7.37 -5.76
N GLU A 90 4.62 -6.81 -6.97
CA GLU A 90 5.85 -6.16 -7.45
C GLU A 90 5.97 -4.67 -7.08
N LEU A 91 4.98 -3.97 -6.48
CA LEU A 91 5.07 -2.51 -6.23
C LEU A 91 5.57 -2.17 -4.83
N MET A 92 5.71 -3.12 -3.90
CA MET A 92 6.21 -2.79 -2.55
C MET A 92 7.57 -2.08 -2.60
N TRP A 93 8.43 -2.46 -3.54
CA TRP A 93 9.75 -1.83 -3.66
C TRP A 93 9.68 -0.41 -4.24
N ILE A 94 8.75 -0.10 -5.14
CA ILE A 94 8.64 1.26 -5.72
C ILE A 94 8.13 2.24 -4.67
N THR A 95 7.09 1.87 -3.93
CA THR A 95 6.56 2.75 -2.86
C THR A 95 7.60 2.94 -1.76
N ALA A 96 8.32 1.87 -1.38
CA ALA A 96 9.44 1.96 -0.46
C ALA A 96 10.56 2.85 -1.02
N LEU A 97 10.95 2.68 -2.29
CA LEU A 97 11.99 3.48 -2.93
C LEU A 97 11.62 4.96 -2.98
N VAL A 98 10.38 5.29 -3.35
CA VAL A 98 9.87 6.66 -3.34
C VAL A 98 9.89 7.24 -1.93
N ALA A 99 9.51 6.45 -0.92
CA ALA A 99 9.56 6.88 0.48
C ALA A 99 11.01 7.15 0.92
N TYR A 100 11.96 6.25 0.63
CA TYR A 100 13.37 6.43 0.96
C TYR A 100 14.00 7.61 0.21
N ALA A 101 13.71 7.78 -1.07
CA ALA A 101 14.18 8.92 -1.86
C ALA A 101 13.65 10.24 -1.28
N SER A 102 12.37 10.29 -0.90
CA SER A 102 11.78 11.44 -0.21
C SER A 102 12.50 11.76 1.10
N MET A 103 12.77 10.75 1.93
CA MET A 103 13.50 10.94 3.18
C MET A 103 14.93 11.44 2.95
N ALA A 104 15.63 10.92 1.94
CA ALA A 104 17.00 11.34 1.62
C ALA A 104 17.10 12.82 1.26
N VAL A 105 16.11 13.38 0.56
CA VAL A 105 16.10 14.79 0.14
C VAL A 105 15.37 15.71 1.12
N SER A 106 14.81 15.17 2.22
CA SER A 106 13.95 15.92 3.15
C SER A 106 14.70 16.84 4.11
N GLY A 107 16.02 16.68 4.27
CA GLY A 107 16.77 17.39 5.30
C GLY A 107 16.78 16.71 6.68
N ILE A 108 16.13 15.54 6.83
CA ILE A 108 16.02 14.82 8.11
C ILE A 108 17.35 14.17 8.52
N PHE A 109 18.05 13.52 7.58
CA PHE A 109 19.31 12.82 7.87
C PHE A 109 20.55 13.67 7.61
N TYR A 110 20.46 14.61 6.66
CA TYR A 110 21.55 15.49 6.26
C TYR A 110 21.00 16.90 6.07
N PRO A 111 21.74 17.96 6.40
CA PRO A 111 21.29 19.33 6.16
C PRO A 111 20.90 19.54 4.71
N ILE A 112 19.71 20.08 4.45
CA ILE A 112 19.22 20.30 3.08
C ILE A 112 20.08 21.32 2.32
N THR A 113 20.83 22.16 3.04
CA THR A 113 21.82 23.11 2.51
C THR A 113 23.08 22.45 1.97
N ALA A 114 23.33 21.19 2.31
CA ALA A 114 24.45 20.42 1.76
C ALA A 114 24.12 19.77 0.40
N LEU A 115 22.84 19.80 -0.02
CA LEU A 115 22.40 19.27 -1.30
C LEU A 115 22.52 20.33 -2.41
N PRO A 116 22.70 19.93 -3.68
CA PRO A 116 22.60 20.84 -4.82
C PRO A 116 21.26 21.59 -4.82
N ASP A 117 21.26 22.86 -5.23
CA ASP A 117 20.07 23.74 -5.11
C ASP A 117 18.80 23.15 -5.74
N TRP A 118 18.93 22.52 -6.91
CA TRP A 118 17.80 21.89 -7.59
C TRP A 118 17.22 20.72 -6.78
N LEU A 119 18.06 19.98 -6.07
CA LEU A 119 17.67 18.84 -5.25
C LEU A 119 17.07 19.31 -3.91
N ALA A 120 17.64 20.36 -3.31
CA ALA A 120 17.09 21.03 -2.16
C ALA A 120 15.70 21.64 -2.46
N ALA A 121 15.52 22.20 -3.65
CA ALA A 121 14.23 22.73 -4.12
C ALA A 121 13.17 21.61 -4.20
N LEU A 122 13.52 20.45 -4.77
CA LEU A 122 12.63 19.28 -4.79
C LEU A 122 12.26 18.82 -3.38
N GLY A 123 13.23 18.73 -2.47
CA GLY A 123 12.99 18.34 -1.08
C GLY A 123 12.01 19.27 -0.36
N LYS A 124 12.12 20.58 -0.57
CA LYS A 124 11.22 21.60 0.02
C LYS A 124 9.79 21.54 -0.52
N CYS A 125 9.56 20.96 -1.70
CA CYS A 125 8.20 20.75 -2.20
C CYS A 125 7.47 19.59 -1.49
N LEU A 126 8.22 18.65 -0.90
CA LEU A 126 7.67 17.44 -0.31
C LEU A 126 7.23 17.67 1.14
N PRO A 127 6.14 17.04 1.59
CA PRO A 127 5.65 17.20 2.96
C PRO A 127 6.64 16.65 4.00
N THR A 128 7.48 15.68 3.61
CA THR A 128 8.48 15.07 4.50
C THR A 128 9.48 16.08 5.06
N HIS A 129 9.88 17.09 4.28
CA HIS A 129 10.74 18.17 4.76
C HIS A 129 10.07 18.97 5.89
N TRP A 130 8.84 19.40 5.66
CA TRP A 130 8.07 20.23 6.58
C TRP A 130 7.71 19.49 7.88
N ILE A 131 7.45 18.19 7.81
CA ILE A 131 7.27 17.35 9.01
C ILE A 131 8.55 17.35 9.85
N GLY A 132 9.72 17.13 9.21
CA GLY A 132 11.02 17.14 9.90
C GLY A 132 11.36 18.50 10.50
N LEU A 133 11.06 19.59 9.79
CA LEU A 133 11.25 20.96 10.29
C LEU A 133 10.32 21.24 11.48
N GLY A 134 9.04 20.84 11.40
CA GLY A 134 8.08 20.99 12.49
C GLY A 134 8.47 20.23 13.75
N TYR A 135 8.93 18.97 13.60
CA TYR A 135 9.39 18.17 14.72
C TYR A 135 10.62 18.79 15.40
N ARG A 136 11.60 19.25 14.61
CA ARG A 136 12.79 19.94 15.14
C ARG A 136 12.45 21.25 15.83
N SER A 137 11.51 22.03 15.28
CA SER A 137 11.06 23.28 15.91
C SER A 137 10.37 23.08 17.27
N ALA A 138 9.78 21.91 17.50
CA ALA A 138 9.11 21.57 18.76
C ALA A 138 10.06 20.96 19.81
N LEU A 139 11.16 20.36 19.38
CA LEU A 139 12.08 19.62 20.27
C LEU A 139 13.41 20.31 20.52
N LEU A 140 13.88 21.13 19.57
CA LEU A 140 15.17 21.78 19.67
C LEU A 140 15.05 23.20 20.25
N PRO A 141 16.10 23.69 20.93
CA PRO A 141 16.13 25.05 21.42
C PRO A 141 16.00 26.10 20.30
N PRO A 142 15.44 27.31 20.57
CA PRO A 142 15.25 28.36 19.58
C PRO A 142 16.53 28.74 18.81
N GLU A 143 17.68 28.73 19.48
CA GLU A 143 19.00 29.04 18.91
C GLU A 143 19.42 28.06 17.79
N ALA A 144 18.93 26.82 17.82
CA ALA A 144 19.23 25.84 16.78
C ALA A 144 18.60 26.22 15.43
N ALA A 145 17.66 27.17 15.39
CA ALA A 145 17.07 27.68 14.15
C ALA A 145 18.12 28.31 13.21
N ALA A 146 19.22 28.83 13.76
CA ALA A 146 20.31 29.43 12.99
C ALA A 146 21.01 28.41 12.07
N LEU A 147 20.90 27.11 12.37
CA LEU A 147 21.47 26.03 11.56
C LEU A 147 20.58 25.64 10.38
N GLU A 148 19.33 26.13 10.34
CA GLU A 148 18.42 25.87 9.23
C GLU A 148 18.66 26.83 8.06
N ALA A 149 18.32 26.40 6.86
CA ALA A 149 18.54 27.15 5.60
C ALA A 149 17.94 28.57 5.58
N GLY A 150 16.94 28.86 6.43
CA GLY A 150 16.28 30.16 6.55
C GLY A 150 16.54 30.89 7.87
N GLY A 151 17.49 30.41 8.69
CA GLY A 151 17.82 30.99 10.00
C GLY A 151 16.66 31.05 10.99
N SER A 152 15.56 30.36 10.70
CA SER A 152 14.30 30.41 11.45
C SER A 152 13.52 29.12 11.24
N TRP A 153 12.69 28.77 12.22
CA TRP A 153 11.87 27.55 12.19
C TRP A 153 10.70 27.60 11.20
N GLN A 154 10.35 28.78 10.68
CA GLN A 154 9.28 28.98 9.71
C GLN A 154 7.96 28.29 10.11
N THR A 155 7.62 28.28 11.40
CA THR A 155 6.51 27.49 11.97
C THR A 155 5.16 27.78 11.31
N GLY A 156 4.85 29.06 11.05
CA GLY A 156 3.62 29.45 10.36
C GLY A 156 3.53 28.91 8.93
N LEU A 157 4.64 28.98 8.18
CA LEU A 157 4.71 28.43 6.82
C LEU A 157 4.62 26.90 6.84
N THR A 158 5.30 26.25 7.79
CA THR A 158 5.20 24.80 8.01
C THR A 158 3.76 24.36 8.23
N ALA A 159 3.03 25.04 9.12
CA ALA A 159 1.61 24.75 9.38
C ALA A 159 0.75 24.91 8.12
N LEU A 160 0.98 25.98 7.35
CA LEU A 160 0.25 26.25 6.10
C LEU A 160 0.52 25.18 5.04
N VAL A 161 1.78 24.82 4.81
CA VAL A 161 2.16 23.82 3.80
C VAL A 161 1.62 22.44 4.16
N LEU A 162 1.75 22.02 5.42
CA LEU A 162 1.21 20.73 5.87
C LEU A 162 -0.32 20.69 5.79
N THR A 163 -0.99 21.81 6.08
CA THR A 163 -2.44 21.92 5.88
C THR A 163 -2.81 21.79 4.40
N GLY A 164 -2.07 22.45 3.51
CA GLY A 164 -2.26 22.31 2.06
C GLY A 164 -2.11 20.86 1.59
N TRP A 165 -1.05 20.18 2.01
CA TRP A 165 -0.84 18.76 1.71
C TRP A 165 -1.92 17.85 2.28
N ALA A 166 -2.40 18.12 3.50
CA ALA A 166 -3.50 17.38 4.10
C ALA A 166 -4.79 17.53 3.28
N LEU A 167 -5.12 18.74 2.84
CA LEU A 167 -6.28 19.01 1.99
C LEU A 167 -6.18 18.35 0.61
N VAL A 168 -4.99 18.35 0.00
CA VAL A 168 -4.72 17.61 -1.25
C VAL A 168 -4.93 16.11 -1.03
N GLY A 169 -4.37 15.54 0.04
CA GLY A 169 -4.54 14.13 0.38
C GLY A 169 -6.01 13.75 0.59
N LEU A 170 -6.73 14.52 1.39
CA LEU A 170 -8.18 14.38 1.62
C LEU A 170 -9.01 14.55 0.34
N SER A 171 -8.52 15.30 -0.63
CA SER A 171 -9.19 15.49 -1.92
C SER A 171 -8.91 14.36 -2.91
N VAL A 172 -7.66 13.89 -2.97
CA VAL A 172 -7.22 12.90 -3.95
C VAL A 172 -7.60 11.49 -3.51
N ALA A 173 -7.39 11.13 -2.24
CA ALA A 173 -7.59 9.76 -1.77
C ALA A 173 -9.04 9.27 -1.95
N PRO A 174 -10.09 9.99 -1.53
CA PRO A 174 -11.47 9.54 -1.75
C PRO A 174 -11.81 9.49 -3.23
N ARG A 175 -11.36 10.46 -4.03
CA ARG A 175 -11.64 10.47 -5.48
C ARG A 175 -10.95 9.32 -6.20
N ALA A 176 -9.71 8.99 -5.82
CA ALA A 176 -9.01 7.82 -6.31
C ALA A 176 -9.76 6.56 -5.88
N LEU A 177 -9.99 6.33 -4.58
CA LEU A 177 -10.70 5.16 -4.06
C LEU A 177 -12.10 4.98 -4.68
N LEU A 178 -12.86 6.06 -4.83
CA LEU A 178 -14.19 6.04 -5.45
C LEU A 178 -14.12 5.76 -6.96
N ARG A 179 -13.14 6.32 -7.68
CA ARG A 179 -12.90 5.97 -9.09
C ARG A 179 -12.51 4.50 -9.24
N LEU A 180 -11.82 3.95 -8.27
CA LEU A 180 -11.42 2.54 -8.26
C LEU A 180 -12.60 1.62 -8.00
N ALA A 181 -13.45 1.97 -7.05
CA ALA A 181 -14.66 1.23 -6.70
C ALA A 181 -15.73 1.28 -7.79
N ARG A 182 -15.97 2.45 -8.41
CA ARG A 182 -16.99 2.61 -9.46
C ARG A 182 -16.70 1.81 -10.74
N ARG A 183 -15.44 1.49 -11.03
CA ARG A 183 -15.06 0.65 -12.18
C ARG A 183 -15.36 -0.84 -12.02
N GLN A 184 -15.84 -1.29 -10.86
CA GLN A 184 -16.12 -2.70 -10.59
C GLN A 184 -17.61 -3.10 -10.62
N SER A 185 -18.54 -2.20 -10.30
CA SER A 185 -19.90 -2.64 -9.94
C SER A 185 -20.89 -2.77 -11.10
N GLY A 186 -20.67 -2.09 -12.23
CA GLY A 186 -21.64 -2.09 -13.34
C GLY A 186 -21.49 -3.23 -14.35
N SER A 187 -20.27 -3.44 -14.88
CA SER A 187 -20.07 -4.32 -16.04
C SER A 187 -19.84 -5.79 -15.68
N GLN A 188 -19.21 -6.08 -14.53
CA GLN A 188 -18.97 -7.46 -14.09
C GLN A 188 -20.24 -8.11 -13.51
N VAL A 189 -21.08 -7.34 -12.82
CA VAL A 189 -22.37 -7.83 -12.30
C VAL A 189 -23.37 -8.05 -13.45
N ALA A 190 -23.39 -7.15 -14.45
CA ALA A 190 -24.20 -7.36 -15.66
C ALA A 190 -23.72 -8.58 -16.47
N ALA A 191 -22.41 -8.71 -16.73
CA ALA A 191 -21.86 -9.85 -17.47
C ALA A 191 -21.93 -11.19 -16.72
N ALA A 192 -21.96 -11.17 -15.37
CA ALA A 192 -22.20 -12.35 -14.55
C ALA A 192 -23.68 -12.75 -14.52
N ARG A 193 -24.60 -11.76 -14.42
CA ARG A 193 -26.05 -11.99 -14.54
C ARG A 193 -26.40 -12.59 -15.90
N ASP A 194 -25.85 -12.04 -16.97
CA ASP A 194 -26.12 -12.50 -18.33
C ASP A 194 -25.56 -13.93 -18.56
N ARG A 195 -24.40 -14.26 -17.96
CA ARG A 195 -23.88 -15.64 -17.98
C ARG A 195 -24.76 -16.63 -17.22
N ILE A 196 -25.33 -16.22 -16.09
CA ILE A 196 -26.24 -17.06 -15.30
C ILE A 196 -27.57 -17.25 -16.06
N MET A 197 -28.10 -16.20 -16.70
CA MET A 197 -29.32 -16.30 -17.51
C MET A 197 -29.11 -17.09 -18.82
N SER A 198 -27.93 -17.03 -19.43
CA SER A 198 -27.60 -17.82 -20.64
C SER A 198 -27.36 -19.31 -20.40
N ARG A 199 -27.22 -19.75 -19.14
CA ARG A 199 -27.03 -21.16 -18.76
C ARG A 199 -28.30 -21.85 -18.25
N GLY A 200 -29.46 -21.19 -18.37
CA GLY A 200 -30.75 -21.72 -17.92
C GLY A 200 -31.87 -21.50 -18.92
N TYR A 201 -31.86 -22.25 -20.02
CA TYR A 201 -32.98 -23.02 -20.59
C TYR A 201 -32.40 -24.07 -21.55
#